data_AF-A0A4Q3VTA2-F1
#
_entry.id   AF-A0A4Q3VTA2-F1
#
_cell.length_a   1.000
_cell.length_b   1.000
_cell.length_c   1.000
_cell.angle_alpha   90.00
_cell.angle_beta   90.00
_cell.angle_gamma   90.00
#
_symmetry.space_group_name_H-M   'P 1'
#
loop_
_entity.id
_entity.type
_entity.pdbx_description
1 polymer ?
#
loop_
_entity_poly.entity_id
_entity_poly.type
_entity_poly.pdbx_seq_one_letter_code
_entity_poly.pdbx_strand_id
1 'polypeptide(L)'
;MPPTAIELGRDTNQALGIGEYAIRFMAEGTPSEAVLARTMRFHTDAVLCGLSALAEGTNAPTILREEALEYADAGGATLLDRAVRVKAEKAIVANSSAVREWDSNGTNFGFRPERGWTAGEFGHNDFYPVAIAACQERGLDGATALKAMVLQDEIRGRLSEVFSLKTYKIDHVVHGAIASAAVYGALHGATPEQIE
;
A
#
# COMPACT_ATOMS: atom_id res chain seq x y z
N MET A 1 -18.15 -6.02 -28.37
CA MET A 1 -17.79 -5.62 -26.99
C MET A 1 -16.32 -5.97 -26.79
N PRO A 2 -15.50 -5.10 -26.19
CA PRO A 2 -14.15 -5.50 -25.80
C PRO A 2 -14.23 -6.71 -24.85
N PRO A 3 -13.25 -7.64 -24.91
CA PRO A 3 -13.24 -8.81 -24.04
C PRO A 3 -13.28 -8.38 -22.56
N THR A 4 -14.10 -9.07 -21.75
CA THR A 4 -14.28 -8.78 -20.32
C THR A 4 -13.26 -9.46 -19.42
N ALA A 5 -12.45 -10.35 -19.97
CA ALA A 5 -11.37 -11.06 -19.31
C ALA A 5 -10.24 -11.35 -20.31
N ILE A 6 -9.02 -11.48 -19.80
CA ILE A 6 -7.86 -11.94 -20.56
C ILE A 6 -7.56 -13.36 -20.06
N GLU A 7 -7.48 -14.31 -20.99
CA GLU A 7 -7.01 -15.67 -20.67
C GLU A 7 -5.49 -15.68 -20.76
N LEU A 8 -4.84 -16.01 -19.64
CA LEU A 8 -3.39 -16.06 -19.54
C LEU A 8 -2.90 -17.48 -19.84
N GLY A 9 -1.85 -17.58 -20.66
CA GLY A 9 -1.14 -18.84 -20.90
C GLY A 9 -0.52 -19.38 -19.62
N ARG A 10 -0.24 -20.69 -19.57
CA ARG A 10 0.35 -21.37 -18.41
C ARG A 10 1.74 -20.85 -18.03
N ASP A 11 2.41 -20.22 -18.97
CA ASP A 11 3.74 -19.62 -18.92
C ASP A 11 3.70 -18.09 -18.74
N THR A 12 2.53 -17.52 -18.46
CA THR A 12 2.33 -16.08 -18.22
C THR A 12 1.75 -15.84 -16.82
N ASN A 13 1.85 -14.61 -16.33
CA ASN A 13 1.38 -14.23 -15.00
C ASN A 13 0.63 -12.88 -15.04
N GLN A 14 0.05 -12.48 -13.89
CA GLN A 14 -0.73 -11.23 -13.77
C GLN A 14 0.13 -10.01 -13.40
N ALA A 15 1.39 -10.19 -13.00
CA ALA A 15 2.27 -9.13 -12.50
C ALA A 15 2.52 -8.04 -13.54
N LEU A 16 2.78 -8.41 -14.80
CA LEU A 16 2.89 -7.41 -15.89
C LEU A 16 1.62 -6.55 -15.98
N GLY A 17 0.44 -7.16 -15.95
CA GLY A 17 -0.84 -6.44 -16.00
C GLY A 17 -1.09 -5.56 -14.77
N ILE A 18 -0.57 -5.94 -13.60
CA ILE A 18 -0.58 -5.11 -12.40
C ILE A 18 0.33 -3.90 -12.58
N GLY A 19 1.53 -4.08 -13.14
CA GLY A 19 2.46 -3.00 -13.47
C GLY A 19 1.88 -2.01 -14.49
N GLU A 20 1.32 -2.50 -15.59
CA GLU A 20 0.60 -1.70 -16.58
C GLU A 20 -0.55 -0.92 -15.95
N TYR A 21 -1.34 -1.59 -15.10
CA TYR A 21 -2.45 -0.95 -14.40
C TYR A 21 -1.97 0.16 -13.46
N ALA A 22 -0.93 -0.09 -12.68
CA ALA A 22 -0.39 0.86 -11.71
C ALA A 22 0.11 2.13 -12.40
N ILE A 23 0.90 1.98 -13.47
CA ILE A 23 1.43 3.11 -14.25
C ILE A 23 0.29 3.90 -14.89
N ARG A 24 -0.65 3.23 -15.56
CA ARG A 24 -1.80 3.89 -16.20
C ARG A 24 -2.69 4.58 -15.17
N PHE A 25 -2.93 3.96 -14.02
CA PHE A 25 -3.75 4.56 -12.96
C PHE A 25 -3.09 5.83 -12.42
N MET A 26 -1.78 5.82 -12.16
CA MET A 26 -1.10 7.03 -11.69
C MET A 26 -1.13 8.16 -12.73
N ALA A 27 -1.01 7.84 -14.02
CA ALA A 27 -1.10 8.81 -15.10
C ALA A 27 -2.53 9.37 -15.32
N GLU A 28 -3.52 8.49 -15.40
CA GLU A 28 -4.85 8.81 -15.98
C GLU A 28 -6.01 8.59 -15.00
N GLY A 29 -5.79 7.86 -13.91
CA GLY A 29 -6.83 7.52 -12.94
C GLY A 29 -7.50 8.75 -12.35
N THR A 30 -8.83 8.72 -12.29
CA THR A 30 -9.68 9.80 -11.74
C THR A 30 -10.58 9.24 -10.63
N PRO A 31 -10.04 8.91 -9.44
CA PRO A 31 -10.85 8.48 -8.31
C PRO A 31 -11.90 9.54 -7.98
N SER A 32 -13.12 9.10 -7.66
CA SER A 32 -14.16 10.03 -7.23
C SER A 32 -13.77 10.72 -5.92
N GLU A 33 -14.30 11.92 -5.68
CA GLU A 33 -14.09 12.66 -4.43
C GLU A 33 -14.49 11.83 -3.19
N ALA A 34 -15.53 11.01 -3.31
CA ALA A 34 -15.95 10.12 -2.24
C ALA A 34 -14.88 9.08 -1.86
N VAL A 35 -14.12 8.58 -2.85
CA VAL A 35 -13.00 7.66 -2.63
C VAL A 35 -11.83 8.40 -1.98
N LEU A 36 -11.44 9.57 -2.52
CA LEU A 36 -10.37 10.39 -1.96
C LEU A 36 -10.64 10.77 -0.50
N ALA A 37 -11.86 11.24 -0.20
CA ALA A 37 -12.28 11.59 1.15
C ALA A 37 -12.36 10.38 2.10
N ARG A 38 -12.58 9.16 1.57
CA ARG A 38 -12.55 7.93 2.38
C ARG A 38 -11.11 7.51 2.68
N THR A 39 -10.24 7.51 1.67
CA THR A 39 -8.81 7.19 1.81
C THR A 39 -8.13 8.17 2.75
N MET A 40 -8.45 9.45 2.68
CA MET A 40 -7.94 10.46 3.62
C MET A 40 -8.35 10.14 5.07
N ARG A 41 -9.63 9.80 5.30
CA ARG A 41 -10.11 9.37 6.63
C ARG A 41 -9.38 8.13 7.14
N PHE A 42 -9.20 7.13 6.28
CA PHE A 42 -8.43 5.92 6.58
C PHE A 42 -6.99 6.24 6.95
N HIS A 43 -6.35 7.14 6.21
CA HIS A 43 -4.99 7.56 6.49
C HIS A 43 -4.89 8.29 7.83
N THR A 44 -5.79 9.24 8.11
CA THR A 44 -5.84 9.95 9.39
C THR A 44 -5.99 8.99 10.57
N ASP A 45 -6.91 8.02 10.47
CA ASP A 45 -7.13 7.00 11.49
C ASP A 45 -5.89 6.13 11.75
N ALA A 46 -5.25 5.62 10.67
CA ALA A 46 -4.02 4.85 10.78
C ALA A 46 -2.87 5.65 11.40
N VAL A 47 -2.72 6.93 11.05
CA VAL A 47 -1.72 7.82 11.65
C VAL A 47 -1.95 7.98 13.16
N LEU A 48 -3.20 8.15 13.59
CA LEU A 48 -3.52 8.24 15.02
C LEU A 48 -3.20 6.94 15.76
N CYS A 49 -3.48 5.78 15.17
CA CYS A 49 -3.07 4.48 15.70
C CYS A 49 -1.55 4.37 15.84
N GLY A 50 -0.81 4.78 14.80
CA GLY A 50 0.65 4.71 14.82
C GLY A 50 1.30 5.65 15.83
N LEU A 51 0.82 6.89 15.92
CA LEU A 51 1.33 7.85 16.90
C LEU A 51 1.05 7.41 18.34
N SER A 52 -0.12 6.83 18.61
CA SER A 52 -0.42 6.31 19.96
C SER A 52 0.43 5.08 20.30
N ALA A 53 0.67 4.17 19.35
CA ALA A 53 1.57 3.03 19.55
C ALA A 53 2.99 3.47 19.92
N LEU A 54 3.51 4.48 19.20
CA LEU A 54 4.81 5.06 19.47
C LEU A 54 4.88 5.80 20.82
N ALA A 55 3.80 6.50 21.20
CA ALA A 55 3.71 7.21 22.47
C ALA A 55 3.68 6.25 23.67
N GLU A 56 2.99 5.12 23.54
CA GLU A 56 2.94 4.06 24.57
C GLU A 56 4.21 3.18 24.60
N GLY A 57 5.16 3.41 23.69
CA GLY A 57 6.42 2.66 23.64
C GLY A 57 6.23 1.18 23.37
N THR A 58 5.29 0.82 22.50
CA THR A 58 5.03 -0.58 22.13
C THR A 58 6.27 -1.22 21.48
N ASN A 59 6.41 -2.54 21.64
CA ASN A 59 7.66 -3.23 21.39
C ASN A 59 8.14 -3.10 19.93
N ALA A 60 7.34 -3.57 18.95
CA ALA A 60 7.77 -3.60 17.56
C ALA A 60 7.95 -2.18 16.98
N PRO A 61 7.02 -1.23 17.16
CA PRO A 61 7.19 0.15 16.70
C PRO A 61 8.42 0.83 17.32
N THR A 62 8.71 0.60 18.59
CA THR A 62 9.90 1.18 19.25
C THR A 62 11.19 0.64 18.64
N ILE A 63 11.32 -0.68 18.53
CA ILE A 63 12.52 -1.33 17.99
C ILE A 63 12.76 -0.92 16.53
N LEU A 64 11.72 -0.95 15.70
CA LEU A 64 11.86 -0.62 14.27
C LEU A 64 12.12 0.86 14.04
N ARG A 65 11.54 1.75 14.87
CA ARG A 65 11.88 3.18 14.84
C ARG A 65 13.35 3.41 15.23
N GLU A 66 13.84 2.74 16.27
CA GLU A 66 15.24 2.85 16.71
C GLU A 66 16.21 2.32 15.66
N GLU A 67 15.93 1.15 15.09
CA GLU A 67 16.71 0.61 13.97
C GLU A 67 16.73 1.59 12.80
N ALA A 68 15.58 2.15 12.42
CA ALA A 68 15.50 3.07 11.30
C ALA A 68 16.37 4.32 11.48
N LEU A 69 16.54 4.82 12.71
CA LEU A 69 17.40 5.96 13.02
C LEU A 69 18.89 5.71 12.77
N GLU A 70 19.33 4.45 12.71
CA GLU A 70 20.70 4.08 12.34
C GLU A 70 20.99 4.27 10.84
N TYR A 71 19.96 4.44 10.02
CA TYR A 71 20.03 4.53 8.55
C TYR A 71 19.66 5.92 8.05
N ALA A 72 20.34 6.96 8.52
CA ALA A 72 20.12 8.33 8.07
C ALA A 72 20.30 8.46 6.54
N ASP A 73 19.33 9.09 5.87
CA ASP A 73 19.39 9.38 4.44
C ASP A 73 18.56 10.63 4.13
N ALA A 74 19.21 11.71 3.70
CA ALA A 74 18.54 12.96 3.35
C ALA A 74 17.57 12.82 2.16
N GLY A 75 17.80 11.82 1.29
CA GLY A 75 16.96 11.53 0.13
C GLY A 75 15.81 10.56 0.44
N GLY A 76 15.77 9.96 1.63
CA GLY A 76 14.78 8.94 1.98
C GLY A 76 13.46 9.51 2.52
N ALA A 77 12.85 8.84 3.48
CA ALA A 77 11.52 9.15 3.99
C ALA A 77 11.50 9.42 5.51
N THR A 78 10.44 10.07 5.99
CA THR A 78 10.31 10.45 7.40
C THR A 78 9.67 9.39 8.26
N LEU A 79 10.09 9.30 9.51
CA LEU A 79 9.39 8.55 10.56
C LEU A 79 8.12 9.30 11.01
N LEU A 80 7.10 8.57 11.43
CA LEU A 80 5.78 9.15 11.74
C LEU A 80 5.82 10.17 12.89
N ASP A 81 6.69 9.97 13.89
CA ASP A 81 6.79 10.80 15.10
C ASP A 81 7.79 11.95 15.00
N ARG A 82 8.53 12.09 13.88
CA ARG A 82 9.61 13.08 13.75
C ARG A 82 9.97 13.41 12.31
N ALA A 83 10.42 14.65 12.08
CA ALA A 83 10.83 15.12 10.76
C ALA A 83 12.25 14.64 10.31
N VAL A 84 12.78 13.57 10.89
CA VAL A 84 14.09 13.00 10.49
C VAL A 84 13.90 12.13 9.25
N ARG A 85 14.79 12.28 8.27
CA ARG A 85 14.82 11.46 7.06
C ARG A 85 15.80 10.29 7.23
N VAL A 86 15.31 9.09 6.93
CA VAL A 86 16.05 7.82 6.97
C VAL A 86 15.81 7.07 5.66
N LYS A 87 16.56 6.00 5.41
CA LYS A 87 16.34 5.10 4.28
C LYS A 87 14.86 4.74 4.14
N ALA A 88 14.30 4.87 2.93
CA ALA A 88 12.86 4.78 2.72
C ALA A 88 12.29 3.41 3.14
N GLU A 89 12.98 2.32 2.87
CA GLU A 89 12.61 0.99 3.32
C GLU A 89 12.53 0.87 4.84
N LYS A 90 13.41 1.58 5.58
CA LYS A 90 13.39 1.61 7.05
C LYS A 90 12.24 2.46 7.59
N ALA A 91 12.00 3.62 6.98
CA ALA A 91 10.86 4.46 7.32
C ALA A 91 9.53 3.72 7.06
N ILE A 92 9.41 3.02 5.92
CA ILE A 92 8.23 2.22 5.58
C ILE A 92 7.99 1.15 6.63
N VAL A 93 8.99 0.32 6.94
CA VAL A 93 8.82 -0.77 7.92
C VAL A 93 8.46 -0.23 9.30
N ALA A 94 9.14 0.81 9.78
CA ALA A 94 8.85 1.41 11.09
C ALA A 94 7.44 2.02 11.15
N ASN A 95 7.05 2.79 10.13
CA ASN A 95 5.75 3.44 10.10
C ASN A 95 4.62 2.42 9.91
N SER A 96 4.78 1.43 9.04
CA SER A 96 3.78 0.38 8.81
C SER A 96 3.57 -0.48 10.07
N SER A 97 4.65 -0.80 10.79
CA SER A 97 4.53 -1.48 12.09
C SER A 97 3.79 -0.63 13.10
N ALA A 98 4.09 0.67 13.19
CA ALA A 98 3.43 1.57 14.13
C ALA A 98 1.92 1.62 13.86
N VAL A 99 1.50 1.89 12.63
CA VAL A 99 0.08 2.07 12.31
C VAL A 99 -0.75 0.80 12.50
N ARG A 100 -0.12 -0.38 12.42
CA ARG A 100 -0.77 -1.70 12.55
C ARG A 100 -0.79 -2.26 13.98
N GLU A 101 0.06 -1.74 14.87
CA GLU A 101 0.33 -2.33 16.18
C GLU A 101 -0.93 -2.64 17.00
N TRP A 102 -1.88 -1.70 17.01
CA TRP A 102 -3.11 -1.85 17.80
C TRP A 102 -4.18 -2.73 17.16
N ASP A 103 -3.97 -3.17 15.92
CA ASP A 103 -5.01 -3.85 15.13
C ASP A 103 -6.34 -3.06 15.08
N SER A 104 -6.22 -1.74 15.11
CA SER A 104 -7.36 -0.81 15.24
C SER A 104 -7.50 0.13 14.05
N ASN A 105 -6.56 0.06 13.11
CA ASN A 105 -6.60 0.84 11.88
C ASN A 105 -7.51 0.18 10.82
N GLY A 106 -7.92 0.98 9.84
CA GLY A 106 -8.94 0.61 8.84
C GLY A 106 -8.76 -0.78 8.18
N THR A 107 -9.85 -1.55 8.17
CA THR A 107 -9.97 -2.85 7.47
C THR A 107 -10.82 -2.74 6.21
N ASN A 108 -10.35 -3.37 5.13
CA ASN A 108 -11.07 -3.51 3.86
C ASN A 108 -11.31 -5.00 3.56
N PHE A 109 -12.41 -5.28 2.87
CA PHE A 109 -12.81 -6.63 2.50
C PHE A 109 -12.98 -6.76 0.99
N GLY A 110 -12.32 -7.75 0.40
CA GLY A 110 -12.50 -8.09 -1.01
C GLY A 110 -13.83 -8.80 -1.21
N PHE A 111 -14.86 -8.07 -1.63
CA PHE A 111 -16.20 -8.62 -1.83
C PHE A 111 -16.95 -7.88 -2.93
N ARG A 112 -17.24 -8.58 -4.03
CA ARG A 112 -17.97 -8.05 -5.17
C ARG A 112 -18.93 -9.10 -5.76
N PRO A 113 -20.09 -9.31 -5.13
CA PRO A 113 -21.03 -10.38 -5.48
C PRO A 113 -21.65 -10.17 -6.85
N GLU A 114 -21.77 -8.94 -7.34
CA GLU A 114 -22.33 -8.63 -8.67
C GLU A 114 -21.48 -9.20 -9.81
N ARG A 115 -20.21 -9.56 -9.53
CA ARG A 115 -19.31 -10.23 -10.47
C ARG A 115 -18.98 -11.67 -10.07
N GLY A 116 -19.55 -12.17 -8.97
CA GLY A 116 -19.19 -13.46 -8.39
C GLY A 116 -17.79 -13.48 -7.76
N TRP A 117 -17.16 -12.32 -7.54
CA TRP A 117 -15.82 -12.22 -6.96
C TRP A 117 -15.95 -12.10 -5.44
N THR A 118 -16.12 -13.25 -4.80
CA THR A 118 -16.43 -13.35 -3.36
C THR A 118 -15.44 -14.24 -2.62
N ALA A 119 -14.17 -14.26 -3.03
CA ALA A 119 -13.13 -14.99 -2.30
C ALA A 119 -13.04 -14.54 -0.84
N GLY A 120 -13.37 -13.26 -0.56
CA GLY A 120 -13.65 -12.78 0.78
C GLY A 120 -12.40 -12.70 1.65
N GLU A 121 -11.26 -12.34 1.06
CA GLU A 121 -10.05 -12.01 1.80
C GLU A 121 -10.17 -10.60 2.39
N PHE A 122 -9.57 -10.37 3.56
CA PHE A 122 -9.53 -9.05 4.19
C PHE A 122 -8.12 -8.47 4.16
N GLY A 123 -7.99 -7.20 4.51
CA GLY A 123 -6.69 -6.61 4.78
C GLY A 123 -6.81 -5.21 5.35
N HIS A 124 -5.67 -4.63 5.71
CA HIS A 124 -5.62 -3.34 6.38
C HIS A 124 -4.93 -2.28 5.49
N ASN A 125 -5.01 -1.02 5.90
CA ASN A 125 -4.40 0.12 5.21
C ASN A 125 -2.97 0.44 5.68
N ASP A 126 -2.29 -0.52 6.30
CA ASP A 126 -0.95 -0.41 6.92
C ASP A 126 0.14 0.05 5.96
N PHE A 127 -0.08 -0.18 4.66
CA PHE A 127 0.93 0.01 3.62
C PHE A 127 1.03 1.44 3.10
N TYR A 128 0.16 2.38 3.53
CA TYR A 128 0.22 3.78 3.07
C TYR A 128 1.59 4.48 3.25
N PRO A 129 2.46 4.11 4.22
CA PRO A 129 3.83 4.60 4.28
C PRO A 129 4.64 4.37 2.99
N VAL A 130 4.33 3.35 2.19
CA VAL A 130 4.97 3.10 0.88
C VAL A 130 4.70 4.26 -0.09
N ALA A 131 3.44 4.67 -0.22
CA ALA A 131 3.05 5.80 -1.07
C ALA A 131 3.68 7.11 -0.57
N ILE A 132 3.69 7.33 0.75
CA ILE A 132 4.31 8.50 1.36
C ILE A 132 5.82 8.54 1.08
N ALA A 133 6.52 7.43 1.31
CA ALA A 133 7.97 7.35 1.12
C ALA A 133 8.35 7.60 -0.34
N ALA A 134 7.68 6.93 -1.28
CA ALA A 134 7.94 7.15 -2.70
C ALA A 134 7.69 8.60 -3.14
N CYS A 135 6.62 9.23 -2.65
CA CYS A 135 6.37 10.65 -2.94
C CYS A 135 7.43 11.55 -2.32
N GLN A 136 7.90 11.23 -1.11
CA GLN A 136 8.94 11.97 -0.41
C GLN A 136 10.31 11.90 -1.09
N GLU A 137 10.67 10.75 -1.66
CA GLU A 137 11.90 10.55 -2.43
C GLU A 137 11.84 11.27 -3.79
N ARG A 138 10.64 11.28 -4.41
CA ARG A 138 10.41 11.86 -5.74
C ARG A 138 10.01 13.33 -5.73
N GLY A 139 9.83 13.93 -4.54
CA GLY A 139 9.37 15.32 -4.40
C GLY A 139 7.94 15.54 -4.92
N LEU A 140 7.09 14.53 -4.82
CA LEU A 140 5.68 14.58 -5.27
C LEU A 140 4.78 15.14 -4.17
N ASP A 141 3.62 15.67 -4.58
CA ASP A 141 2.70 16.36 -3.68
C ASP A 141 1.74 15.42 -2.93
N GLY A 142 1.00 15.99 -1.96
CA GLY A 142 0.04 15.22 -1.16
C GLY A 142 -1.15 14.69 -1.98
N ALA A 143 -1.54 15.36 -3.07
CA ALA A 143 -2.59 14.88 -3.96
C ALA A 143 -2.16 13.59 -4.68
N THR A 144 -0.91 13.55 -5.15
CA THR A 144 -0.30 12.37 -5.73
C THR A 144 -0.17 11.24 -4.72
N ALA A 145 0.26 11.55 -3.48
CA ALA A 145 0.34 10.56 -2.42
C ALA A 145 -1.03 9.95 -2.09
N LEU A 146 -2.08 10.77 -1.99
CA LEU A 146 -3.44 10.30 -1.76
C LEU A 146 -3.94 9.41 -2.91
N LYS A 147 -3.66 9.80 -4.16
CA LYS A 147 -3.98 8.97 -5.34
C LYS A 147 -3.24 7.63 -5.32
N ALA A 148 -1.97 7.61 -4.92
CA ALA A 148 -1.20 6.37 -4.79
C ALA A 148 -1.70 5.46 -3.65
N MET A 149 -2.19 6.02 -2.54
CA MET A 149 -2.87 5.24 -1.50
C MET A 149 -4.14 4.56 -2.04
N VAL A 150 -4.93 5.27 -2.86
CA VAL A 150 -6.08 4.67 -3.56
C VAL A 150 -5.64 3.52 -4.47
N LEU A 151 -4.57 3.72 -5.26
CA LEU A 151 -4.04 2.66 -6.13
C LEU A 151 -3.66 1.42 -5.32
N GLN A 152 -3.01 1.61 -4.17
CA GLN A 152 -2.60 0.51 -3.31
C GLN A 152 -3.79 -0.29 -2.79
N ASP A 153 -4.83 0.40 -2.33
CA ASP A 153 -6.07 -0.24 -1.89
C ASP A 153 -6.81 -0.94 -3.02
N GLU A 154 -6.79 -0.36 -4.22
CA GLU A 154 -7.44 -0.91 -5.41
C GLU A 154 -6.76 -2.22 -5.83
N ILE A 155 -5.42 -2.25 -5.97
CA ILE A 155 -4.70 -3.49 -6.30
C ILE A 155 -4.94 -4.56 -5.24
N ARG A 156 -4.72 -4.23 -3.96
CA ARG A 156 -4.94 -5.18 -2.85
C ARG A 156 -6.39 -5.67 -2.84
N GLY A 157 -7.35 -4.76 -2.96
CA GLY A 157 -8.78 -5.06 -2.94
C GLY A 157 -9.19 -6.00 -4.07
N ARG A 158 -8.70 -5.76 -5.30
CA ARG A 158 -8.97 -6.64 -6.45
C ARG A 158 -8.40 -8.03 -6.27
N LEU A 159 -7.19 -8.15 -5.74
CA LEU A 159 -6.60 -9.46 -5.42
C LEU A 159 -7.44 -10.20 -4.36
N SER A 160 -7.85 -9.49 -3.31
CA SER A 160 -8.70 -10.04 -2.24
C SER A 160 -10.12 -10.44 -2.68
N GLU A 161 -10.66 -9.81 -3.73
CA GLU A 161 -11.95 -10.18 -4.33
C GLU A 161 -11.92 -11.56 -4.99
N VAL A 162 -10.77 -11.95 -5.57
CA VAL A 162 -10.66 -13.13 -6.46
C VAL A 162 -9.80 -14.26 -5.89
N PHE A 163 -8.96 -14.00 -4.89
CA PHE A 163 -8.09 -15.00 -4.29
C PHE A 163 -8.10 -14.93 -2.76
N SER A 164 -8.24 -16.08 -2.11
CA SER A 164 -8.28 -16.22 -0.65
C SER A 164 -6.96 -16.83 -0.17
N LEU A 165 -6.04 -15.99 0.32
CA LEU A 165 -4.75 -16.42 0.88
C LEU A 165 -4.96 -17.25 2.15
N LYS A 166 -5.93 -16.86 2.98
CA LYS A 166 -6.30 -17.58 4.21
C LYS A 166 -6.71 -19.03 3.95
N THR A 167 -7.34 -19.34 2.81
CA THR A 167 -7.70 -20.71 2.42
C THR A 167 -6.46 -21.60 2.32
N TYR A 168 -5.32 -21.00 1.98
CA TYR A 168 -4.03 -21.66 1.85
C TYR A 168 -3.11 -21.43 3.06
N LYS A 169 -3.64 -20.87 4.15
CA LYS A 169 -2.88 -20.53 5.38
C LYS A 169 -1.72 -19.55 5.11
N ILE A 170 -1.86 -18.73 4.07
CA ILE A 170 -0.95 -17.64 3.78
C ILE A 170 -1.56 -16.38 4.40
N ASP A 171 -0.73 -15.59 5.06
CA ASP A 171 -1.19 -14.34 5.66
C ASP A 171 -1.55 -13.30 4.58
N HIS A 172 -2.59 -12.53 4.83
CA HIS A 172 -3.21 -11.59 3.90
C HIS A 172 -2.27 -10.45 3.48
N VAL A 173 -1.19 -10.21 4.23
CA VAL A 173 -0.16 -9.19 3.95
C VAL A 173 0.48 -9.33 2.56
N VAL A 174 0.44 -10.53 1.95
CA VAL A 174 1.00 -10.78 0.62
C VAL A 174 0.34 -9.90 -0.46
N HIS A 175 -0.98 -9.69 -0.41
CA HIS A 175 -1.64 -8.77 -1.35
C HIS A 175 -1.15 -7.32 -1.17
N GLY A 176 -0.88 -6.92 0.08
CA GLY A 176 -0.31 -5.60 0.39
C GLY A 176 1.11 -5.45 -0.14
N ALA A 177 1.94 -6.51 -0.05
CA ALA A 177 3.30 -6.52 -0.59
C ALA A 177 3.31 -6.35 -2.13
N ILE A 178 2.45 -7.10 -2.84
CA ILE A 178 2.29 -6.98 -4.31
C ILE A 178 1.88 -5.55 -4.69
N ALA A 179 0.86 -5.00 -4.00
CA ALA A 179 0.40 -3.64 -4.24
C ALA A 179 1.50 -2.60 -3.96
N SER A 180 2.29 -2.81 -2.91
CA SER A 180 3.39 -1.92 -2.52
C SER A 180 4.47 -1.85 -3.60
N ALA A 181 4.91 -3.00 -4.13
CA ALA A 181 5.90 -3.06 -5.20
C ALA A 181 5.42 -2.31 -6.46
N ALA A 182 4.18 -2.57 -6.88
CA ALA A 182 3.60 -1.93 -8.06
C ALA A 182 3.44 -0.41 -7.90
N VAL A 183 2.92 0.05 -6.77
CA VAL A 183 2.74 1.49 -6.48
C VAL A 183 4.09 2.20 -6.40
N TYR A 184 5.03 1.63 -5.65
CA TYR A 184 6.35 2.21 -5.46
C TYR A 184 7.12 2.32 -6.79
N GLY A 185 7.09 1.26 -7.61
CA GLY A 185 7.68 1.25 -8.95
C GLY A 185 7.04 2.28 -9.89
N ALA A 186 5.71 2.35 -9.93
CA ALA A 186 5.00 3.33 -10.76
C ALA A 186 5.35 4.79 -10.39
N LEU A 187 5.46 5.11 -9.11
CA LEU A 187 5.87 6.45 -8.64
C LEU A 187 7.33 6.78 -8.99
N HIS A 188 8.20 5.77 -9.09
CA HIS A 188 9.60 5.92 -9.49
C HIS A 188 9.81 5.97 -11.01
N GLY A 189 8.76 5.73 -11.80
CA GLY A 189 8.82 5.69 -13.26
C GLY A 189 9.41 4.39 -13.81
N ALA A 190 9.28 3.29 -13.07
CA ALA A 190 9.61 1.95 -13.55
C ALA A 190 8.72 1.57 -14.76
N THR A 191 9.22 0.72 -15.65
CA THR A 191 8.40 0.10 -16.70
C THR A 191 7.55 -1.04 -16.12
N PRO A 192 6.47 -1.48 -16.80
CA PRO A 192 5.71 -2.66 -16.37
C PRO A 192 6.59 -3.89 -16.11
N GLU A 193 7.60 -4.12 -16.95
CA GLU A 193 8.55 -5.26 -16.85
C GLU A 193 9.56 -5.10 -15.71
N GLN A 194 9.75 -3.89 -15.17
CA GLN A 194 10.55 -3.67 -13.96
C GLN A 194 9.72 -3.84 -12.69
N ILE A 195 8.39 -3.73 -12.79
CA ILE A 195 7.45 -3.99 -11.70
C ILE A 195 7.15 -5.49 -11.59
N GLU A 196 7.10 -6.20 -12.73
CA GLU A 196 7.07 -7.67 -12.81
C GLU A 196 8.37 -8.31 -12.29
#